data_AF-A0A4Y7TS79-F1
#
_entry.id   AF-A0A4Y7TS79-F1
#
_cell.length_a   1.000
_cell.length_b   1.000
_cell.length_c   1.000
_cell.angle_alpha   90.00
_cell.angle_beta   90.00
_cell.angle_gamma   90.00
#
_symmetry.space_group_name_H-M   'P 1'
#
loop_
_entity.id
_entity.type
_entity.pdbx_description
1 polymer ?
#
loop_
_entity_poly.entity_id
_entity_poly.type
_entity_poly.pdbx_seq_one_letter_code
_entity_poly.pdbx_strand_id
1 'polypeptide(L)'
;YVPTAQELDTLSIFIEQQHAMIDAIDAEISGLTRKRAAHLRCVDRHQALTSLVRRLPDDILVTIFLEWLASAEPWPSPHPPVIASSVCRRWRNLAVGTPLLW
;
A
#
# COMPACT_ATOMS: atom_id res chain seq x y z
N TYR A 1 13.01 49.58 20.67
CA TYR A 1 14.27 49.29 19.96
C TYR A 1 13.92 49.13 18.49
N VAL A 2 14.48 49.96 17.61
CA VAL A 2 14.27 49.85 16.16
C VAL A 2 15.57 49.27 15.60
N PRO A 3 15.54 48.09 14.95
CA PRO A 3 16.74 47.49 14.40
C PRO A 3 17.42 48.42 13.39
N THR A 4 18.73 48.46 13.48
CA THR A 4 19.61 49.20 12.57
C THR A 4 19.62 48.50 11.21
N ALA A 5 19.88 49.24 10.12
CA ALA A 5 19.91 48.66 8.77
C ALA A 5 20.88 47.45 8.65
N GLN A 6 22.00 47.50 9.37
CA GLN A 6 22.97 46.40 9.43
C GLN A 6 22.44 45.14 10.16
N GLU A 7 21.60 45.33 11.18
CA GLU A 7 20.97 44.21 11.89
C GLU A 7 19.91 43.54 11.01
N LEU A 8 19.17 44.32 10.23
CA LEU A 8 18.21 43.80 9.25
C LEU A 8 18.90 43.00 8.13
N ASP A 9 20.04 43.47 7.63
CA ASP A 9 20.84 42.77 6.63
C ASP A 9 21.36 41.42 7.16
N THR A 10 21.91 41.43 8.39
CA THR A 10 22.39 40.22 9.06
C THR A 10 21.26 39.20 9.25
N LEU A 11 20.07 39.65 9.62
CA LEU A 11 18.88 38.80 9.76
C LEU A 11 18.41 38.26 8.41
N SER A 12 18.44 39.06 7.33
CA SER A 12 18.07 38.59 5.98
C SER A 12 18.98 37.46 5.53
N ILE A 13 20.30 37.64 5.67
CA ILE A 13 21.30 36.62 5.33
C ILE A 13 21.06 35.34 6.14
N PHE A 14 20.78 35.46 7.43
CA PHE A 14 20.48 34.30 8.27
C PHE A 14 19.20 33.58 7.81
N ILE A 15 18.13 34.31 7.50
CA ILE A 15 16.87 33.74 7.00
C ILE A 15 17.08 33.03 5.66
N GLU A 16 17.84 33.62 4.74
CA GLU A 16 18.19 33.00 3.46
C GLU A 16 18.97 31.70 3.64
N GLN A 17 19.93 31.67 4.58
CA GLN A 17 20.66 30.46 4.92
C GLN A 17 19.74 29.38 5.50
N GLN A 18 18.80 29.74 6.36
CA GLN A 18 17.84 28.77 6.91
C GLN A 18 16.93 28.20 5.82
N HIS A 19 16.43 29.04 4.89
CA HIS A 19 15.64 28.56 3.77
C HIS A 19 16.42 27.58 2.89
N ALA A 20 17.69 27.89 2.58
CA ALA A 20 18.53 26.99 1.80
C ALA A 20 18.74 25.62 2.49
N MET A 21 18.84 25.60 3.82
CA MET A 21 18.94 24.36 4.59
C MET A 21 17.64 23.56 4.58
N ILE A 22 16.49 24.24 4.70
CA ILE A 22 15.16 23.61 4.59
C ILE A 22 15.00 22.97 3.22
N ASP A 23 15.32 23.70 2.14
CA ASP A 23 15.23 23.20 0.77
C ASP A 23 16.11 21.95 0.56
N ALA A 24 17.31 21.93 1.14
CA ALA A 24 18.20 20.78 1.09
C ALA A 24 17.62 19.55 1.80
N ILE A 25 17.02 19.74 2.99
CA ILE A 25 16.34 18.68 3.74
C ILE A 25 15.14 18.15 2.96
N ASP A 26 14.32 19.02 2.38
CA ASP A 26 13.14 18.63 1.60
C ASP A 26 13.52 17.85 0.34
N ALA A 27 14.64 18.21 -0.31
CA ALA A 27 15.20 17.45 -1.41
C ALA A 27 15.63 16.04 -0.98
N GLU A 28 16.25 15.91 0.19
CA GLU A 28 16.65 14.62 0.76
C GLU A 28 15.43 13.75 1.12
N ILE A 29 14.43 14.32 1.82
CA ILE A 29 13.17 13.65 2.16
C ILE A 29 12.47 13.15 0.90
N SER A 30 12.40 13.98 -0.14
CA SER A 30 11.84 13.61 -1.44
C SER A 30 12.60 12.45 -2.07
N GLY A 31 13.93 12.46 -2.00
CA GLY A 31 14.80 11.37 -2.45
C GLY A 31 14.56 10.06 -1.71
N LEU A 32 14.51 10.11 -0.38
CA LEU A 32 14.26 8.95 0.49
C LEU A 32 12.85 8.39 0.28
N THR A 33 11.85 9.24 0.11
CA THR A 33 10.46 8.83 -0.16
C THR A 33 10.35 8.08 -1.49
N ARG A 34 11.03 8.55 -2.54
CA ARG A 34 11.11 7.84 -3.83
C ARG A 34 11.79 6.47 -3.70
N LYS A 35 12.90 6.38 -2.96
CA LYS A 35 13.59 5.10 -2.68
C LYS A 35 12.67 4.14 -1.93
N ARG A 36 12.00 4.60 -0.87
CA ARG A 36 11.03 3.81 -0.10
C ARG A 36 9.92 3.26 -1.00
N ALA A 37 9.33 4.11 -1.84
CA ALA A 37 8.29 3.69 -2.78
C ALA A 37 8.78 2.62 -3.77
N ALA A 38 10.02 2.73 -4.26
CA ALA A 38 10.62 1.71 -5.13
C ALA A 38 10.80 0.36 -4.42
N HIS A 39 11.28 0.38 -3.17
CA HIS A 39 11.41 -0.84 -2.37
C HIS A 39 10.05 -1.49 -2.05
N LEU A 40 9.03 -0.69 -1.70
CA LEU A 40 7.67 -1.21 -1.50
C LEU A 40 7.14 -1.90 -2.75
N ARG A 41 7.25 -1.27 -3.93
CA ARG A 41 6.86 -1.91 -5.20
C ARG A 41 7.62 -3.22 -5.46
N CYS A 42 8.90 -3.26 -5.09
CA CYS A 42 9.70 -4.48 -5.19
C CYS A 42 9.15 -5.57 -4.26
N VAL A 43 8.93 -5.24 -2.99
CA VAL A 43 8.36 -6.16 -1.99
C VAL A 43 7.00 -6.67 -2.45
N ASP A 44 6.08 -5.81 -2.84
CA ASP A 44 4.74 -6.19 -3.32
C ASP A 44 4.81 -7.16 -4.51
N ARG A 45 5.74 -6.90 -5.44
CA ARG A 45 5.97 -7.78 -6.59
C ARG A 45 6.56 -9.13 -6.21
N HIS A 46 7.42 -9.20 -5.21
CA HIS A 46 8.01 -10.49 -4.79
C HIS A 46 7.10 -11.24 -3.83
N GLN A 47 6.38 -10.56 -2.95
CA GLN A 47 5.31 -11.15 -2.13
C GLN A 47 4.20 -11.75 -3.00
N ALA A 48 3.94 -11.15 -4.17
CA ALA A 48 3.08 -11.76 -5.16
C ALA A 48 3.56 -13.14 -5.63
N LEU A 49 4.87 -13.30 -5.80
CA LEU A 49 5.48 -14.53 -6.28
C LEU A 49 5.62 -15.59 -5.18
N THR A 50 5.81 -15.17 -3.93
CA THR A 50 5.89 -16.08 -2.77
C THR A 50 4.53 -16.46 -2.21
N SER A 51 3.46 -15.73 -2.56
CA SER A 51 2.09 -16.08 -2.22
C SER A 51 1.68 -17.39 -2.89
N LEU A 52 1.71 -18.49 -2.12
CA LEU A 52 1.22 -19.83 -2.51
C LEU A 52 -0.14 -19.76 -3.21
N VAL A 53 -1.00 -18.89 -2.70
CA VAL A 53 -2.34 -18.60 -3.20
C VAL A 53 -2.37 -18.15 -4.67
N ARG A 54 -1.35 -17.43 -5.17
CA ARG A 54 -1.30 -17.01 -6.59
C ARG A 54 -0.76 -18.11 -7.51
N ARG A 55 -0.12 -19.14 -6.95
CA ARG A 55 0.41 -20.30 -7.69
C ARG A 55 -0.60 -21.44 -7.83
N LEU A 56 -1.64 -21.46 -6.98
CA LEU A 56 -2.73 -22.42 -7.11
C LEU A 56 -3.43 -22.22 -8.46
N PRO A 57 -3.78 -23.29 -9.17
CA PRO A 57 -4.72 -23.25 -10.30
C PRO A 57 -6.09 -22.68 -9.90
N ASP A 58 -6.85 -22.15 -10.86
CA ASP A 58 -8.16 -21.53 -10.60
C ASP A 58 -9.17 -22.55 -10.05
N ASP A 59 -9.17 -23.78 -10.56
CA ASP A 59 -10.02 -24.89 -10.11
C ASP A 59 -9.77 -25.24 -8.65
N ILE A 60 -8.49 -25.40 -8.25
CA ILE A 60 -8.13 -25.67 -6.85
C ILE A 60 -8.60 -24.54 -5.94
N LEU A 61 -8.47 -23.29 -6.38
CA LEU A 61 -8.89 -22.13 -5.61
C LEU A 61 -10.41 -22.09 -5.42
N VAL A 62 -11.18 -22.44 -6.46
CA VAL A 62 -12.64 -22.57 -6.40
C VAL A 62 -13.05 -23.73 -5.48
N THR A 63 -12.36 -24.87 -5.55
CA THR A 63 -12.59 -26.00 -4.62
C THR A 63 -12.39 -25.54 -3.17
N ILE A 64 -11.31 -24.82 -2.87
CA ILE A 64 -11.09 -24.27 -1.52
C ILE A 64 -12.25 -23.35 -1.09
N PHE A 65 -12.77 -22.52 -1.98
CA PHE A 65 -13.91 -21.65 -1.65
C PHE A 65 -15.18 -22.44 -1.34
N LEU A 66 -15.46 -23.49 -2.13
CA LEU A 66 -16.63 -24.36 -1.93
C LEU A 66 -16.52 -25.14 -0.62
N GLU A 67 -15.37 -25.74 -0.34
CA GLU A 67 -15.10 -26.44 0.92
C GLU A 67 -15.19 -25.50 2.12
N TRP A 68 -14.66 -24.28 1.97
CA TRP A 68 -14.78 -23.27 3.02
C TRP A 68 -16.24 -22.90 3.27
N LEU A 69 -17.03 -22.65 2.22
CA LEU A 69 -18.45 -22.32 2.32
C LEU A 69 -19.24 -23.44 3.03
N ALA A 70 -18.97 -24.71 2.68
CA ALA A 70 -19.61 -25.86 3.30
C ALA A 70 -19.23 -26.02 4.79
N SER A 71 -17.98 -25.69 5.16
CA SER A 71 -17.51 -25.80 6.54
C SER A 71 -17.86 -24.61 7.43
N ALA A 72 -18.25 -23.47 6.86
CA ALA A 72 -18.41 -22.21 7.57
C ALA A 72 -19.80 -22.00 8.17
N GLU A 73 -20.65 -23.04 8.27
CA GLU A 73 -21.99 -22.90 8.86
C GLU A 73 -21.95 -22.79 10.41
N PRO A 74 -22.68 -21.84 11.01
CA PRO A 74 -23.49 -20.80 10.36
C PRO A 74 -22.62 -19.71 9.70
N TRP A 75 -22.99 -19.31 8.48
CA TRP A 75 -22.14 -18.42 7.68
C TRP A 75 -21.87 -17.07 8.35
N PRO A 76 -20.62 -16.57 8.30
CA PRO A 76 -20.27 -15.26 8.81
C PRO A 76 -20.94 -14.14 8.01
N SER A 77 -21.13 -12.99 8.66
CA SER A 77 -21.47 -11.72 7.99
C SER A 77 -20.22 -10.84 7.97
N PRO A 78 -19.68 -10.48 6.78
CA PRO A 78 -20.21 -10.76 5.44
C PRO A 78 -19.96 -12.19 4.94
N HIS A 79 -20.77 -12.64 3.97
CA HIS A 79 -20.75 -14.01 3.39
C HIS A 79 -19.33 -14.42 2.92
N PRO A 80 -18.90 -15.70 3.06
CA PRO A 80 -17.54 -16.15 2.71
C PRO A 80 -16.99 -15.71 1.33
N PRO A 81 -17.73 -15.75 0.22
CA PRO A 81 -17.27 -15.27 -1.09
C PRO A 81 -17.04 -13.75 -1.13
N VAL A 82 -17.76 -12.98 -0.31
CA VAL A 82 -17.52 -11.53 -0.13
C VAL A 82 -16.17 -11.32 0.54
N ILE A 83 -15.88 -12.11 1.58
CA ILE A 83 -14.58 -12.07 2.26
C ILE A 83 -13.47 -12.48 1.29
N ALA A 84 -13.63 -13.59 0.55
CA ALA A 84 -12.66 -14.03 -0.46
C ALA A 84 -12.38 -12.95 -1.52
N SER A 85 -13.42 -12.23 -1.95
CA SER A 85 -13.32 -11.14 -2.94
C SER A 85 -12.49 -9.94 -2.47
N SER A 86 -12.18 -9.83 -1.18
CA SER A 86 -11.33 -8.77 -0.64
C SER A 86 -9.83 -9.04 -0.80
N VAL A 87 -9.42 -10.31 -0.97
CA VAL A 87 -8.01 -10.72 -0.92
C VAL A 87 -7.20 -10.19 -2.10
N CYS A 88 -7.67 -10.42 -3.33
CA CYS A 88 -7.03 -9.88 -4.54
C CYS A 88 -7.99 -9.87 -5.73
N ARG A 89 -7.58 -9.23 -6.83
CA ARG A 89 -8.38 -9.16 -8.07
C ARG A 89 -8.71 -10.54 -8.64
N ARG A 90 -7.78 -11.50 -8.58
CA ARG A 90 -8.00 -12.87 -9.07
C ARG A 90 -9.07 -13.60 -8.25
N TRP A 91 -8.99 -13.51 -6.93
CA TRP A 91 -9.97 -14.11 -6.01
C TRP A 91 -11.35 -13.51 -6.22
N ARG A 92 -11.43 -12.19 -6.38
CA ARG A 92 -12.68 -11.50 -6.71
C ARG A 92 -13.30 -12.02 -8.01
N ASN A 93 -12.51 -12.13 -9.07
CA ASN A 93 -13.01 -12.64 -10.35
C ASN A 93 -13.55 -14.06 -10.23
N LEU A 94 -12.87 -14.93 -9.48
CA LEU A 94 -13.31 -16.31 -9.26
C LEU A 94 -14.55 -16.39 -8.36
N ALA A 95 -14.59 -15.63 -7.26
CA ALA A 95 -15.72 -15.62 -6.35
C ALA A 95 -17.01 -15.07 -6.99
N VAL A 96 -16.89 -14.02 -7.81
CA VAL A 96 -18.03 -13.46 -8.57
C VAL A 96 -18.40 -14.34 -9.75
N GLY A 97 -17.40 -14.96 -10.41
CA GLY A 97 -17.61 -15.79 -11.60
C GLY A 97 -18.02 -17.24 -11.32
N THR A 98 -18.13 -17.66 -10.05
CA THR A 98 -18.54 -19.01 -9.66
C THR A 98 -19.92 -18.96 -8.99
N PRO A 99 -21.01 -19.24 -9.73
CA PRO A 99 -22.38 -19.14 -9.21
C PRO A 99 -22.65 -20.03 -7.98
N LEU A 100 -21.97 -21.17 -7.86
CA LEU A 100 -22.13 -22.11 -6.74
C LEU A 100 -21.71 -21.57 -5.37
N LEU A 101 -21.09 -20.39 -5.32
CA LEU A 101 -20.65 -19.76 -4.07
C LEU A 101 -21.72 -18.85 -3.44
N TRP A 102 -22.83 -18.56 -4.14
CA TRP A 102 -23.89 -17.64 -3.71
C TRP A 102 -25.22 -18.37 -3.54
#